data_AF-A0A946QYY5-F1
#
_entry.id   AF-A0A946QYY5-F1
#
_cell.length_a   1.000
_cell.length_b   1.000
_cell.length_c   1.000
_cell.angle_alpha   90.00
_cell.angle_beta   90.00
_cell.angle_gamma   90.00
#
_symmetry.space_group_name_H-M   'P 1'
#
loop_
_entity.id
_entity.type
_entity.pdbx_description
1 polymer ?
#
loop_
_entity_poly.entity_id
_entity_poly.type
_entity_poly.pdbx_seq_one_letter_code
_entity_poly.pdbx_strand_id
1 'polypeptide(L)' 'MSESKLPEKQVLDYSFARANGVLITTLDSEAVIIHRASTTFEAILEARRVKAQPAVLKEVSNGEFETLA' A
#
# COMPACT_ATOMS: atom_id res chain seq x y z
N MET A 1 6.28 28.23 -20.46
CA MET A 1 6.74 26.89 -20.03
C MET A 1 6.12 26.65 -18.66
N SER A 2 4.98 25.95 -18.60
CA SER A 2 4.34 25.66 -17.31
C SER A 2 5.13 24.53 -16.66
N GLU A 3 5.74 24.80 -15.51
CA GLU A 3 6.31 23.75 -14.67
C GLU A 3 5.18 22.79 -14.30
N SER A 4 5.22 21.58 -14.86
CA SER A 4 4.37 20.49 -14.37
C SER A 4 4.77 20.22 -12.93
N LYS A 5 4.03 20.78 -11.97
CA LYS A 5 4.03 20.30 -10.60
C LYS A 5 3.56 18.85 -10.65
N LEU A 6 4.52 17.93 -10.71
CA LEU A 6 4.24 16.52 -10.53
C LEU A 6 3.46 16.38 -9.21
N PRO A 7 2.34 15.64 -9.18
CA PRO A 7 1.57 15.48 -7.96
C PRO A 7 2.49 14.93 -6.86
N GLU A 8 2.40 15.52 -5.67
CA GLU A 8 3.09 15.02 -4.48
C GLU A 8 2.86 13.52 -4.35
N LYS A 9 3.91 12.79 -3.96
CA LYS A 9 3.89 11.34 -3.75
C LYS A 9 2.67 11.02 -2.88
N GLN A 10 1.64 10.43 -3.49
CA GLN A 10 0.45 10.05 -2.75
C GLN A 10 0.87 9.01 -1.72
N VAL A 11 0.47 9.24 -0.47
CA VAL A 11 0.64 8.29 0.62
C VAL A 11 -0.73 7.64 0.81
N LEU A 12 -0.74 6.34 1.05
CA LEU A 12 -1.98 5.63 1.33
C LEU A 12 -2.51 6.12 2.68
N ASP A 13 -3.75 6.59 2.71
CA ASP A 13 -4.35 7.07 3.95
C ASP A 13 -4.41 5.96 5.01
N TYR A 14 -4.02 6.26 6.24
CA TYR A 14 -4.05 5.31 7.36
C TYR A 14 -5.44 4.71 7.57
N SER A 15 -6.49 5.53 7.48
CA SER A 15 -7.88 5.06 7.64
C SER A 15 -8.26 4.07 6.55
N PHE A 16 -7.85 4.32 5.31
CA PHE A 16 -8.04 3.41 4.19
C PHE A 16 -7.29 2.10 4.41
N ALA A 17 -6.01 2.20 4.79
CA ALA A 17 -5.13 1.06 5.06
C ALA A 17 -5.72 0.15 6.14
N ARG A 18 -6.17 0.74 7.24
CA ARG A 18 -6.76 0.05 8.38
C ARG A 18 -8.10 -0.61 8.03
N ALA A 19 -8.99 0.12 7.37
CA ALA A 19 -10.33 -0.35 7.01
C ALA A 19 -10.29 -1.52 6.02
N ASN A 20 -9.34 -1.49 5.09
CA ASN A 20 -9.24 -2.50 4.03
C ASN A 20 -8.17 -3.56 4.32
N GLY A 21 -7.38 -3.42 5.38
CA GLY A 21 -6.34 -4.38 5.74
C GLY A 21 -5.18 -4.42 4.75
N VAL A 22 -4.74 -3.26 4.25
CA VAL A 22 -3.64 -3.13 3.27
C VAL A 22 -2.64 -2.05 3.68
N LEU A 23 -1.34 -2.32 3.57
CA LEU A 23 -0.25 -1.39 3.87
C LEU A 23 0.77 -1.38 2.72
N ILE A 24 1.46 -0.25 2.57
CA ILE A 24 2.59 -0.13 1.64
C ILE A 24 3.84 0.15 2.46
N THR A 25 4.85 -0.69 2.30
CA THR A 25 6.16 -0.49 2.92
C THR A 25 7.28 -0.67 1.89
N THR A 26 8.51 -0.43 2.34
CA THR A 26 9.72 -0.77 1.58
C THR A 26 10.53 -1.73 2.44
N LEU A 27 10.84 -2.91 1.91
CA LEU A 27 11.67 -3.94 2.56
C LEU A 27 12.83 -4.25 1.62
N ASP A 28 14.07 -4.22 2.11
CA ASP A 28 15.27 -4.53 1.30
C ASP A 28 15.36 -3.78 -0.04
N SER A 29 14.91 -2.52 -0.06
CA SER A 29 14.79 -1.64 -1.25
C SER A 29 13.66 -2.01 -2.23
N GLU A 30 12.87 -3.04 -1.95
CA GLU A 30 11.69 -3.41 -2.73
C GLU A 30 10.41 -2.82 -2.13
N ALA A 31 9.51 -2.37 -2.99
CA ALA A 31 8.16 -2.01 -2.57
C ALA A 31 7.38 -3.28 -2.20
N VAL A 32 6.77 -3.30 -1.01
CA VAL A 32 5.94 -4.43 -0.58
C VAL A 32 4.56 -3.91 -0.21
N ILE A 33 3.53 -4.55 -0.76
CA ILE A 33 2.14 -4.35 -0.34
C ILE A 33 1.78 -5.50 0.57
N ILE A 34 1.60 -5.18 1.84
CA ILE A 34 1.21 -6.14 2.88
C ILE A 34 -0.31 -6.13 2.96
N HIS A 35 -0.94 -7.30 2.90
CA HIS A 35 -2.40 -7.40 2.93
C HIS A 35 -2.87 -8.58 3.77
N ARG A 36 -4.09 -8.49 4.29
CA ARG A 36 -4.77 -9.63 4.92
C ARG A 36 -5.39 -10.55 3.87
N ALA A 37 -5.70 -11.79 4.25
CA ALA A 37 -6.47 -12.71 3.42
C ALA A 37 -7.87 -12.17 3.04
N SER A 38 -8.47 -11.33 3.90
CA SER A 38 -9.78 -10.70 3.66
C SER A 38 -9.70 -9.40 2.83
N THR A 39 -8.52 -9.00 2.38
CA THR A 39 -8.33 -7.76 1.62
C THR A 39 -8.94 -7.90 0.24
N THR A 40 -9.70 -6.89 -0.18
CA THR A 40 -10.33 -6.90 -1.50
C THR A 40 -9.31 -6.61 -2.61
N PHE A 41 -9.60 -7.08 -3.81
CA PHE A 41 -8.75 -6.81 -4.97
C PHE A 41 -8.67 -5.32 -5.28
N GLU A 42 -9.77 -4.60 -5.11
CA GLU A 42 -9.86 -3.14 -5.29
C GLU A 42 -8.92 -2.40 -4.34
N ALA A 43 -8.83 -2.84 -3.07
CA ALA A 43 -7.92 -2.25 -2.10
C ALA A 43 -6.44 -2.47 -2.47
N ILE A 44 -6.11 -3.65 -3.02
CA ILE A 44 -4.77 -3.94 -3.55
C ILE A 44 -4.47 -3.06 -4.76
N LEU A 45 -5.42 -2.89 -5.68
CA LEU A 45 -5.25 -2.01 -6.84
C LEU A 45 -5.00 -0.55 -6.42
N GLU A 46 -5.73 -0.06 -5.42
CA GLU A 46 -5.52 1.28 -4.88
C GLU A 46 -4.13 1.44 -4.25
N ALA A 47 -3.68 0.45 -3.46
CA ALA A 47 -2.34 0.44 -2.91
C ALA A 47 -1.25 0.45 -4.01
N ARG A 48 -1.45 -0.29 -5.11
CA ARG A 48 -0.56 -0.27 -6.27
C ARG A 48 -0.55 1.09 -6.97
N ARG A 49 -1.72 1.71 -7.15
CA ARG A 49 -1.88 3.02 -7.78
C ARG A 49 -1.06 4.08 -7.04
N VAL A 50 -1.08 4.05 -5.70
CA VAL A 50 -0.37 4.98 -4.84
C VAL A 50 1.15 4.82 -4.92
N LYS A 51 1.67 3.58 -4.97
CA LYS A 51 3.13 3.34 -5.00
C LYS A 51 3.79 3.63 -6.35
N ALA A 52 3.03 3.56 -7.46
CA ALA A 52 3.46 3.84 -8.83
C ALA A 52 4.73 3.08 -9.29
N GLN A 53 5.12 2.02 -8.59
CA GLN A 53 6.26 1.14 -8.86
C GLN A 53 5.82 -0.32 -8.69
N PRO A 54 6.49 -1.29 -9.35
CA PRO A 54 6.26 -2.71 -9.08
C PRO A 54 6.43 -2.99 -7.58
N ALA A 55 5.47 -3.72 -7.01
CA ALA A 55 5.49 -4.08 -5.61
C ALA A 55 5.14 -5.56 -5.45
N VAL A 56 5.83 -6.22 -4.52
CA VAL A 56 5.57 -7.59 -4.14
C VAL A 56 4.33 -7.62 -3.24
N LEU A 57 3.41 -8.55 -3.49
CA LEU A 57 2.27 -8.79 -2.59
C LEU A 57 2.70 -9.76 -1.51
N LYS A 58 2.45 -9.40 -0.25
CA LYS A 58 2.69 -10.26 0.91
C LYS A 58 1.43 -10.39 1.73
N GLU A 59 0.81 -11.56 1.68
CA GLU A 59 -0.29 -11.88 2.60
C GLU A 59 0.26 -12.11 4.01
N VAL A 60 -0.46 -11.58 5.01
CA VAL A 60 -0.16 -11.78 6.43
C VAL A 60 -1.45 -12.09 7.20
N SER A 61 -1.31 -12.69 8.38
CA SER A 61 -2.42 -12.88 9.31
C SER A 61 -2.91 -11.54 9.86
N ASN A 62 -4.11 -11.56 10.45
CA ASN A 62 -4.66 -10.38 11.10
C ASN A 62 -3.73 -9.86 12.23
N GLY A 63 -3.20 -10.77 13.05
CA GLY A 63 -2.31 -10.41 14.15
C GLY A 63 -1.00 -9.77 13.67
N GLU A 64 -0.37 -10.35 12.64
CA GLU A 64 0.85 -9.77 12.04
C GLU A 64 0.57 -8.40 11.44
N PHE A 65 -0.58 -8.21 10.78
CA PHE A 65 -0.96 -6.91 10.24
C PHE A 65 -1.05 -5.83 11.34
N GLU A 66 -1.66 -6.13 12.48
CA GLU A 66 -1.75 -5.17 13.59
C GLU A 66 -0.38 -4.77 14.17
N THR A 67 0.63 -5.64 14.07
CA THR A 67 1.99 -5.28 14.52
C THR A 67 2.74 -4.37 13.55
N LEU A 68 2.23 -4.24 12.32
CA LEU A 68 2.85 -3.51 11.22
C LEU A 68 2.12 -2.21 10.85
N ALA A 69 0.86 -2.08 11.23
CA ALA A 69 -0.02 -0.93 10.96
C ALA A 69 0.18 0.20 11.98
#